data_AF-A0A0J5GME2-F1
#
_entry.id   AF-A0A0J5GME2-F1
#
_cell.length_a   1.000
_cell.length_b   1.000
_cell.length_c   1.000
_cell.angle_alpha   90.00
_cell.angle_beta   90.00
_cell.angle_gamma   90.00
#
_symmetry.space_group_name_H-M   'P 1'
#
loop_
_entity.id
_entity.type
_entity.pdbx_description
1 polymer ?
#
loop_
_entity_poly.entity_id
_entity_poly.type
_entity_poly.pdbx_seq_one_letter_code
_entity_poly.pdbx_strand_id
1 'polypeptide(L)' 'MAQSTKKGLTGKQKAAILLISLGPDVSAQVYKHLSEEEIEQLTLEIANVRKVDSEMKEDILEQFHSLVLAQDYIAQG' A
#
# COMPACT_ATOMS: atom_id res chain seq x y z
N MET A 1 -12.92 -2.21 -29.79
CA MET A 1 -11.97 -3.01 -29.00
C MET A 1 -11.07 -2.02 -28.26
N ALA A 2 -11.43 -1.65 -27.02
CA ALA A 2 -10.62 -0.73 -26.22
C ALA A 2 -9.70 -1.57 -25.33
N GLN A 3 -8.40 -1.40 -25.52
CA GLN A 3 -7.35 -2.09 -24.77
C GLN A 3 -7.38 -1.60 -23.31
N SER A 4 -7.89 -2.43 -22.41
CA SER A 4 -7.70 -2.27 -20.97
C SER A 4 -6.25 -2.59 -20.64
N THR A 5 -5.40 -1.56 -20.66
CA THR A 5 -4.02 -1.63 -20.18
C THR A 5 -4.01 -2.24 -18.77
N LYS A 6 -3.36 -3.40 -18.59
CA LYS A 6 -2.85 -3.86 -17.29
C LYS A 6 -1.82 -2.83 -16.80
N LYS A 7 -2.29 -1.70 -16.27
CA LYS A 7 -1.44 -0.74 -15.56
C LYS A 7 -1.27 -1.31 -14.15
N GLY A 8 -0.07 -1.78 -13.82
CA GLY A 8 0.25 -2.23 -12.47
C GLY A 8 -0.09 -1.16 -11.43
N LEU A 9 -0.35 -1.58 -10.19
CA LEU A 9 -0.71 -0.68 -9.10
C LEU A 9 0.35 0.42 -8.91
N THR A 10 -0.09 1.67 -8.82
CA THR A 10 0.79 2.80 -8.46
C THR A 10 1.27 2.67 -7.02
N GLY A 11 2.36 3.34 -6.65
CA GLY A 11 2.84 3.33 -5.26
C GLY A 11 1.77 3.78 -4.25
N LYS A 12 0.96 4.78 -4.60
CA LYS A 12 -0.16 5.26 -3.76
C LYS A 12 -1.24 4.20 -3.59
N GLN A 13 -1.59 3.49 -4.67
CA GLN A 13 -2.53 2.37 -4.63
C GLN A 13 -2.03 1.23 -3.77
N LYS A 14 -0.74 0.88 -3.90
CA LYS A 14 -0.11 -0.15 -3.06
C LYS A 14 -0.14 0.24 -1.58
N ALA A 15 0.18 1.49 -1.26
CA ALA A 15 0.11 2.01 0.11
C ALA A 15 -1.32 1.98 0.66
N ALA A 16 -2.32 2.41 -0.12
CA ALA A 16 -3.73 2.34 0.27
C ALA A 16 -4.17 0.90 0.58
N ILE A 17 -3.84 -0.05 -0.31
CA ILE A 17 -4.16 -1.47 -0.12
C ILE A 17 -3.44 -2.06 1.10
N LEU A 18 -2.18 -1.68 1.33
CA LEU A 18 -1.42 -2.08 2.51
C LEU A 18 -2.11 -1.59 3.79
N LEU A 19 -2.47 -0.30 3.87
CA LEU A 19 -3.15 0.27 5.03
C LEU A 19 -4.52 -0.41 5.29
N ILE A 20 -5.31 -0.65 4.24
CA ILE A 20 -6.56 -1.43 4.35
C ILE A 20 -6.29 -2.83 4.91
N SER A 21 -5.20 -3.47 4.48
CA SER A 21 -4.84 -4.82 4.91
C SER A 21 -4.33 -4.88 6.35
N LEU A 22 -3.64 -3.82 6.82
CA LEU A 22 -3.18 -3.67 8.20
C LEU A 22 -4.30 -3.32 9.18
N GLY A 23 -5.40 -2.78 8.67
CA GLY A 23 -6.54 -2.37 9.49
C GLY A 23 -6.32 -1.00 10.18
N PRO A 24 -7.37 -0.48 10.84
CA PRO A 24 -7.41 0.89 11.34
C PRO A 24 -6.39 1.16 12.46
N ASP A 25 -6.21 0.22 13.39
CA ASP A 25 -5.36 0.42 14.57
C ASP A 25 -3.88 0.57 14.19
N VAL A 26 -3.39 -0.29 13.30
CA VAL A 26 -2.00 -0.26 12.81
C VAL A 26 -1.81 0.92 11.86
N SER A 27 -2.76 1.16 10.96
CA SER A 27 -2.70 2.30 10.02
C SER A 27 -2.67 3.64 10.74
N ALA A 28 -3.36 3.78 11.87
CA ALA A 28 -3.31 4.99 12.68
C ALA A 28 -1.91 5.30 13.21
N GLN A 29 -1.08 4.29 13.47
CA GLN A 29 0.32 4.52 13.84
C GLN A 29 1.14 5.01 12.65
N VAL A 30 0.88 4.48 11.44
CA VAL A 30 1.53 4.94 10.21
C VAL A 30 1.17 6.40 9.92
N TYR A 31 -0.09 6.80 10.06
CA TYR A 31 -0.53 8.18 9.82
C TYR A 31 0.18 9.21 10.71
N LYS A 32 0.61 8.85 11.91
CA LYS A 32 1.35 9.76 12.81
C LYS A 32 2.72 10.19 12.24
N HIS A 33 3.23 9.47 11.26
CA HIS A 33 4.52 9.74 10.61
C HIS A 33 4.38 10.42 9.25
N LEU A 34 3.16 10.77 8.84
CA LEU A 34 2.86 11.36 7.55
C LEU A 34 2.44 12.82 7.70
N SER A 35 2.71 13.62 6.67
CA SER A 35 2.20 14.98 6.56
C SER A 35 0.70 15.00 6.25
N GLU A 36 0.03 16.13 6.51
CA GLU A 36 -1.39 16.30 6.20
C GLU A 36 -1.70 16.05 4.73
N GLU A 37 -0.84 16.51 3.81
CA GLU A 37 -0.98 16.28 2.37
C GLU A 37 -0.91 14.78 2.02
N GLU A 38 0.03 14.04 2.61
CA GLU A 38 0.15 12.60 2.39
C GLU A 38 -1.05 11.83 2.94
N ILE A 39 -1.56 12.22 4.11
CA ILE A 39 -2.77 11.65 4.70
C ILE A 39 -3.97 11.88 3.78
N GLU A 40 -4.14 13.10 3.26
CA GLU A 40 -5.23 13.41 2.33
C GLU A 40 -5.13 12.57 1.05
N GLN A 41 -3.95 12.52 0.44
CA GLN A 41 -3.73 11.73 -0.77
C GLN A 41 -4.02 10.24 -0.56
N LEU A 42 -3.56 9.66 0.56
CA LEU A 42 -3.81 8.26 0.89
C LEU A 42 -5.28 8.00 1.19
N THR A 43 -5.94 8.91 1.89
CA THR A 43 -7.37 8.81 2.21
C THR A 43 -8.22 8.82 0.94
N LEU A 44 -7.89 9.71 0.00
CA LEU A 44 -8.53 9.75 -1.32
C LEU A 44 -8.31 8.45 -2.09
N GLU A 45 -7.09 7.91 -2.06
CA GLU A 45 -6.80 6.65 -2.74
C GLU A 45 -7.56 5.48 -2.12
N ILE A 46 -7.61 5.38 -0.79
CA ILE A 46 -8.40 4.37 -0.07
C ILE A 46 -9.88 4.44 -0.47
N ALA A 47 -10.46 5.65 -0.56
CA ALA A 47 -11.84 5.83 -0.99
C ALA A 47 -12.07 5.41 -2.45
N ASN A 48 -11.07 5.54 -3.31
CA ASN A 48 -11.13 5.15 -4.72
C ASN A 48 -10.97 3.64 -4.94
N VAL A 49 -10.38 2.92 -3.97
CA VAL A 49 -10.23 1.46 -4.02
C VAL A 49 -11.58 0.80 -3.70
N ARG A 50 -12.39 0.58 -4.74
CA ARG A 50 -13.76 0.04 -4.60
C ARG A 50 -13.81 -1.42 -4.12
N LYS A 51 -12.85 -2.24 -4.53
CA LYS A 51 -12.78 -3.65 -4.17
C LYS A 51 -11.33 -4.09 -4.19
N VAL A 52 -10.85 -4.54 -3.05
CA VAL A 52 -9.55 -5.22 -2.94
C VAL A 52 -9.82 -6.70 -2.97
N ASP A 53 -9.36 -7.38 -4.02
CA ASP A 53 -9.39 -8.84 -4.06
C ASP A 53 -8.37 -9.44 -3.08
N SER A 54 -8.62 -10.64 -2.58
CA SER A 54 -7.72 -11.32 -1.63
C SER A 54 -6.34 -11.54 -2.24
N GLU A 55 -6.27 -11.94 -3.52
CA GLU A 55 -5.01 -12.10 -4.26
C GLU A 55 -4.21 -10.79 -4.27
N MET A 56 -4.89 -9.66 -4.47
CA MET A 56 -4.23 -8.35 -4.47
C MET A 56 -3.71 -7.96 -3.09
N LYS A 57 -4.37 -8.37 -2.00
CA LYS A 57 -3.86 -8.14 -0.65
C LYS A 57 -2.61 -8.97 -0.40
N GLU A 58 -2.65 -10.26 -0.71
CA GLU A 58 -1.53 -11.19 -0.54
C GLU A 58 -0.30 -10.71 -1.33
N ASP A 59 -0.47 -10.35 -2.61
CA ASP A 59 0.60 -9.80 -3.45
C ASP A 59 1.26 -8.56 -2.85
N ILE A 60 0.48 -7.67 -2.21
CA ILE A 60 1.00 -6.44 -1.60
C ILE A 60 1.74 -6.75 -0.30
N LEU A 61 1.25 -7.68 0.51
CA LEU A 61 1.91 -8.10 1.73
C LEU A 61 3.25 -8.79 1.44
N GLU A 62 3.31 -9.67 0.44
CA GLU A 62 4.56 -10.32 0.03
C GLU A 62 5.61 -9.33 -0.49
N GLN A 63 5.17 -8.36 -1.32
CA GLN A 63 6.04 -7.29 -1.79
C GLN A 63 6.57 -6.43 -0.62
N PHE A 64 5.71 -6.07 0.33
CA PHE A 64 6.10 -5.31 1.49
C PHE A 64 7.11 -6.06 2.37
N HIS A 65 6.85 -7.34 2.65
CA HIS A 65 7.77 -8.19 3.41
C HIS A 65 9.14 -8.31 2.73
N SER A 66 9.16 -8.50 1.42
CA SER A 66 10.40 -8.57 0.64
C SER A 66 11.21 -7.27 0.72
N LEU A 67 10.54 -6.11 0.72
CA LEU A 67 11.19 -4.81 0.89
C LEU A 67 11.77 -4.63 2.30
N VAL A 68 11.07 -5.09 3.34
CA VAL A 68 11.57 -5.04 4.72
C VAL A 68 12.82 -5.91 4.86
N LEU A 69 12.78 -7.15 4.38
CA LEU A 69 13.94 -8.04 4.40
C LEU A 69 15.13 -7.45 3.66
N ALA A 70 14.91 -6.87 2.47
CA ALA A 70 15.97 -6.24 1.71
C ALA A 70 16.62 -5.07 2.47
N GLN A 71 15.84 -4.26 3.19
CA GLN A 71 16.37 -3.20 4.04
C GLN A 71 17.17 -3.74 5.23
N ASP A 72 16.70 -4.81 5.87
CA ASP A 72 17.43 -5.44 6.99
C ASP A 72 18.79 -6.00 6.55
N TYR A 73 18.87 -6.63 5.37
CA TYR A 73 20.15 -7.11 4.81
C TYR A 73 21.13 -5.96 4.53
N ILE A 74 20.63 -4.80 4.08
CA ILE A 74 21.46 -3.62 3.86
C ILE A 74 21.94 -3.03 5.19
N ALA A 75 21.08 -3.00 6.21
CA ALA A 75 21.40 -2.43 7.52
C ALA A 75 22.39 -3.29 8.34
N GLN A 76 22.52 -4.59 8.03
CA GLN A 76 23.46 -5.51 8.68
C GLN A 76 24.81 -5.65 7.95
N GLY A 77 24.97 -5.00 6.78
CA GLY A 77 26.19 -5.03 5.95
C GLY A 77 27.12 -3.85 6.15
#